data_AF-A0A914KGK6-F1
#
_entry.id   AF-A0A914KGK6-F1
#
_cell.length_a   1.000
_cell.length_b   1.000
_cell.length_c   1.000
_cell.angle_alpha   90.00
_cell.angle_beta   90.00
_cell.angle_gamma   90.00
#
_symmetry.space_group_name_H-M   'P 1'
#
loop_
_entity.id
_entity.type
_entity.pdbx_description
1 polymer ?
#
loop_
_entity_poly.entity_id
_entity_poly.type
_entity_poly.pdbx_seq_one_letter_code
_entity_poly.pdbx_strand_id
1 'polypeptide(L)'
;MKMNFNASMTMPNITFCMSKNNAWSHFNQTGLTSQDLYNATEEGLAKMPDSATFLNNDWDYKMVMDAYLKWLNEIAKRNVSFDDFRQKVGWETLRRSQHRFERLDVNKEQKKIKNDVKITWLSTRQLCFQPYFDQNSFIAIVDQEPFFVMNIVYNFGNVDDLDCMSVDVHGRPSDETRYMLGNGRANDGYFNQLCIGDTFESTIEIRAITTILPDPDNPIEQRCQIYEQKENSPNSELDCLRRCRMELIRKLCNCTAPSLSNFVYDPKELNNYPLCDYGLCEIGNSTESKEVKEWDTKCRGQCAPECTQTRYELTTSHKTALHPQEVQLTLSWGAFEYLRLIQQERWSFTKFLSQIGGATGVWLGLSALSIVQFLTFLLTRAHKKVSKRKQTGVDSVNYNNNNYGTRRTSELSSGTAHEMTNPSNNPLGGGIAKNPFGGKRK
;
A
#
# COMPACT_ATOMS: atom_id res chain seq x y z
N MET A 1 -6.76 22.65 10.83
CA MET A 1 -5.36 22.74 10.36
C MET A 1 -4.51 23.08 11.58
N LYS A 2 -3.47 22.32 11.84
CA LYS A 2 -2.50 22.60 12.92
C LYS A 2 -1.09 22.50 12.32
N MET A 3 -0.23 23.48 12.61
CA MET A 3 1.18 23.41 12.28
C MET A 3 1.89 22.64 13.39
N ASN A 4 2.63 21.60 13.03
CA ASN A 4 3.38 20.79 13.97
C ASN A 4 4.88 21.01 13.74
N PHE A 5 5.62 21.02 14.84
CA PHE A 5 7.08 21.05 14.85
C PHE A 5 7.56 19.74 15.45
N ASN A 6 8.30 18.94 14.68
CA ASN A 6 8.95 17.76 15.23
C ASN A 6 10.35 18.12 15.75
N ALA A 7 10.76 17.47 16.84
CA ALA A 7 12.14 17.55 17.32
C ALA A 7 13.09 16.64 16.51
N SER A 8 12.54 15.65 15.81
CA SER A 8 13.29 14.73 14.96
C SER A 8 12.43 14.15 13.83
N MET A 9 13.08 13.72 12.76
CA MET A 9 12.48 13.00 11.63
C MET A 9 13.01 11.58 11.56
N THR A 10 12.28 10.70 10.89
CA THR A 10 12.78 9.35 10.56
C THR A 10 13.36 9.33 9.16
N MET A 11 14.19 8.34 8.83
CA MET A 11 14.60 8.11 7.46
C MET A 11 13.33 7.89 6.59
N PRO A 12 13.14 8.67 5.50
CA PRO A 12 12.04 8.40 4.60
C PRO A 12 12.30 7.08 3.86
N ASN A 13 11.23 6.41 3.42
CA ASN A 13 11.37 5.19 2.66
C ASN A 13 11.78 5.56 1.23
N ILE A 14 13.08 5.52 0.93
CA ILE A 14 13.60 6.01 -0.36
C ILE A 14 13.88 4.84 -1.28
N THR A 15 13.34 4.89 -2.49
CA THR A 15 13.64 3.95 -3.58
C THR A 15 14.40 4.66 -4.68
N PHE A 16 15.49 4.05 -5.11
CA PHE A 16 16.22 4.41 -6.31
C PHE A 16 15.88 3.42 -7.40
N CYS A 17 15.59 3.91 -8.61
CA CYS A 17 15.38 3.06 -9.77
C CYS A 17 16.27 3.53 -10.92
N MET A 18 16.83 2.56 -11.64
CA MET A 18 17.66 2.79 -12.82
C MET A 18 17.23 1.84 -13.94
N SER A 19 17.42 2.25 -15.19
CA SER A 19 17.19 1.36 -16.32
C SER A 19 18.22 0.24 -16.33
N LYS A 20 17.89 -0.86 -17.02
CA LYS A 20 18.78 -2.02 -17.18
C LYS A 20 20.12 -1.62 -17.81
N ASN A 21 20.07 -0.76 -18.83
CA ASN A 21 21.28 -0.25 -19.50
C ASN A 21 22.15 0.56 -18.52
N ASN A 22 21.49 1.38 -17.69
CA ASN A 22 22.15 2.12 -16.63
C ASN A 22 22.81 1.18 -15.60
N ALA A 23 22.09 0.18 -15.12
CA ALA A 23 22.63 -0.82 -14.19
C ALA A 23 23.85 -1.59 -14.74
N TRP A 24 23.95 -1.77 -16.06
CA TRP A 24 24.99 -2.57 -16.71
C TRP A 24 26.17 -1.78 -17.27
N SER A 25 26.04 -0.47 -17.35
CA SER A 25 27.02 0.45 -17.94
C SER A 25 28.43 0.32 -17.35
N HIS A 26 28.55 -0.02 -16.07
CA HIS A 26 29.83 -0.19 -15.38
C HIS A 26 30.57 -1.49 -15.74
N PHE A 27 29.87 -2.51 -16.28
CA PHE A 27 30.50 -3.74 -16.75
C PHE A 27 31.17 -3.54 -18.11
N ASN A 28 32.31 -4.17 -18.34
CA ASN A 28 32.94 -4.17 -19.66
C ASN A 28 32.11 -5.04 -20.62
N GLN A 29 31.48 -4.42 -21.62
CA GLN A 29 30.62 -5.08 -22.61
C GLN A 29 31.33 -5.27 -23.96
N THR A 30 32.53 -4.71 -24.13
CA THR A 30 33.23 -4.72 -25.42
C THR A 30 33.59 -6.15 -25.86
N GLY A 31 33.16 -6.53 -27.06
CA GLY A 31 33.48 -7.83 -27.66
C GLY A 31 32.76 -9.05 -27.07
N LEU A 32 31.77 -8.85 -26.20
CA LEU A 32 30.97 -9.94 -25.63
C LEU A 32 29.89 -10.42 -26.59
N THR A 33 29.91 -11.71 -26.93
CA THR A 33 28.83 -12.36 -27.69
C THR A 33 27.81 -13.00 -26.74
N SER A 34 26.58 -13.24 -27.22
CA SER A 34 25.58 -13.99 -26.47
C SER A 34 26.05 -15.40 -26.10
N GLN A 35 26.93 -16.01 -26.91
CA GLN A 35 27.51 -17.31 -26.62
C GLN A 35 28.50 -17.25 -25.46
N ASP A 36 29.28 -16.17 -25.35
CA ASP A 36 30.22 -15.99 -24.23
C ASP A 36 29.48 -15.83 -22.91
N LEU A 37 28.34 -15.12 -22.92
CA LEU A 37 27.46 -15.01 -21.76
C LEU A 37 26.90 -16.37 -21.37
N TYR A 38 26.37 -17.13 -22.34
CA TYR A 38 25.82 -18.46 -22.10
C TYR A 38 26.86 -19.43 -21.52
N ASN A 39 28.05 -19.49 -22.11
CA ASN A 39 29.13 -20.37 -21.64
C ASN A 39 29.58 -20.00 -20.23
N ALA A 40 29.74 -18.70 -19.94
CA ALA A 40 30.12 -18.22 -18.61
C ALA A 40 29.04 -18.54 -17.56
N THR A 41 27.75 -18.45 -17.94
CA THR A 41 26.63 -18.85 -17.11
C THR A 41 26.69 -20.34 -16.78
N GLU A 42 26.82 -21.22 -17.77
CA GLU A 42 26.87 -22.68 -17.56
C GLU A 42 28.07 -23.08 -16.69
N GLU A 43 29.26 -22.52 -16.97
CA GLU A 43 30.47 -22.78 -16.17
C GLU A 43 30.34 -22.27 -14.72
N GLY A 44 29.73 -21.10 -14.53
CA GLY A 44 29.47 -20.52 -13.21
C GLY A 44 28.48 -21.38 -12.42
N LEU A 45 27.37 -21.77 -13.05
CA LEU A 45 26.34 -22.62 -12.46
C LEU A 45 26.86 -24.01 -12.09
N ALA A 46 27.77 -24.58 -12.87
CA ALA A 46 28.40 -25.87 -12.57
C ALA A 46 29.26 -25.82 -11.30
N LYS A 47 29.85 -24.66 -10.97
CA LYS A 47 30.66 -24.45 -9.75
C LYS A 47 29.81 -24.20 -8.50
N MET A 48 28.51 -23.97 -8.66
CA MET A 48 27.58 -23.63 -7.58
C MET A 48 26.40 -24.62 -7.58
N PRO A 49 26.60 -25.88 -7.14
CA PRO A 49 25.57 -26.92 -7.24
C PRO A 49 24.43 -26.76 -6.22
N ASP A 50 24.65 -26.03 -5.13
CA ASP A 50 23.71 -25.93 -4.01
C ASP A 50 23.30 -24.47 -3.72
N SER A 51 22.24 -24.30 -2.92
CA SER A 51 21.69 -23.00 -2.55
C SER A 51 22.72 -22.10 -1.84
N ALA A 52 23.53 -22.67 -0.94
CA ALA A 52 24.46 -21.89 -0.14
C ALA A 52 25.63 -21.37 -1.00
N THR A 53 26.18 -22.20 -1.89
CA THR A 53 27.22 -21.76 -2.83
C THR A 53 26.67 -20.76 -3.85
N PHE A 54 25.44 -20.95 -4.32
CA PHE A 54 24.79 -20.03 -5.26
C PHE A 54 24.58 -18.62 -4.68
N LEU A 55 24.16 -18.51 -3.42
CA LEU A 55 23.88 -17.23 -2.78
C LEU A 55 25.13 -16.54 -2.23
N ASN A 56 26.09 -17.30 -1.70
CA ASN A 56 27.25 -16.73 -1.03
C ASN A 56 28.46 -16.50 -1.95
N ASN A 57 28.62 -17.26 -3.02
CA ASN A 57 29.76 -17.07 -3.93
C ASN A 57 29.57 -15.85 -4.83
N ASP A 58 30.67 -15.22 -5.21
CA ASP A 58 30.68 -14.12 -6.16
C ASP A 58 30.30 -14.59 -7.56
N TRP A 59 29.41 -13.84 -8.21
CA TRP A 59 29.04 -14.12 -9.59
C TRP A 59 29.95 -13.38 -10.57
N ASP A 60 30.26 -14.04 -11.67
CA ASP A 60 30.85 -13.36 -12.81
C ASP A 60 29.81 -12.37 -13.37
N TYR A 61 30.25 -11.18 -13.77
CA TYR A 61 29.34 -10.18 -14.33
C TYR A 61 28.64 -10.68 -15.59
N LYS A 62 29.28 -11.55 -16.38
CA LYS A 62 28.67 -12.17 -17.56
C LYS A 62 27.42 -12.98 -17.18
N MET A 63 27.51 -13.72 -16.08
CA MET A 63 26.39 -14.48 -15.52
C MET A 63 25.28 -13.55 -15.01
N VAL A 64 25.65 -12.44 -14.36
CA VAL A 64 24.69 -11.42 -13.88
C VAL A 64 23.93 -10.76 -15.03
N MET A 65 24.59 -10.50 -16.16
CA MET A 65 23.96 -9.94 -17.36
C MET A 65 22.93 -10.91 -17.96
N ASP A 66 23.24 -12.20 -17.97
CA ASP A 66 22.33 -13.25 -18.46
C ASP A 66 21.18 -13.57 -17.46
N ALA A 67 21.36 -13.20 -16.17
CA ALA A 67 20.39 -13.37 -15.08
C ALA A 67 18.96 -12.86 -15.39
N TYR A 68 18.86 -11.88 -16.28
CA TYR A 68 17.61 -11.21 -16.63
C TYR A 68 16.77 -11.95 -17.68
N LEU A 69 17.29 -13.03 -18.28
CA LEU A 69 16.63 -13.70 -19.40
C LEU A 69 15.97 -15.03 -19.01
N LYS A 70 16.67 -16.01 -18.38
CA LYS A 70 16.10 -17.35 -18.11
C LYS A 70 16.71 -18.09 -16.90
N TRP A 71 16.19 -17.86 -15.69
CA TRP A 71 16.78 -18.40 -14.44
C TRP A 71 15.84 -19.22 -13.56
N LEU A 72 14.56 -19.33 -13.91
CA LEU A 72 13.55 -20.01 -13.10
C LEU A 72 13.84 -21.49 -12.87
N ASN A 73 14.36 -22.20 -13.88
CA ASN A 73 14.72 -23.61 -13.75
C ASN A 73 15.94 -23.79 -12.83
N GLU A 74 16.91 -22.88 -12.89
CA GLU A 74 18.15 -22.99 -12.12
C GLU A 74 17.95 -22.67 -10.64
N ILE A 75 17.08 -21.71 -10.32
CA ILE A 75 16.68 -21.44 -8.93
C ILE A 75 15.85 -22.60 -8.36
N ALA A 76 14.97 -23.21 -9.18
CA ALA A 76 14.15 -24.34 -8.75
C ALA A 76 15.01 -25.57 -8.45
N LYS A 77 15.99 -25.89 -9.31
CA LYS A 77 16.96 -26.99 -9.09
C LYS A 77 17.71 -26.87 -7.77
N ARG A 78 18.02 -25.63 -7.35
CA ARG A 78 18.83 -25.34 -6.15
C ARG A 78 17.99 -25.01 -4.92
N ASN A 79 16.67 -25.08 -5.02
CA ASN A 79 15.76 -24.70 -3.94
C ASN A 79 16.02 -23.27 -3.41
N VAL A 80 16.22 -22.33 -4.33
CA VAL A 80 16.43 -20.90 -4.04
C VAL A 80 15.13 -20.16 -4.30
N SER A 81 14.72 -19.30 -3.36
CA SER A 81 13.52 -18.47 -3.56
C SER A 81 13.78 -17.38 -4.60
N PHE A 82 12.73 -16.94 -5.30
CA PHE A 82 12.88 -15.83 -6.25
C PHE A 82 13.30 -14.53 -5.55
N ASP A 83 12.94 -14.34 -4.27
CA ASP A 83 13.37 -13.18 -3.49
C ASP A 83 14.88 -13.19 -3.25
N ASP A 84 15.43 -14.33 -2.82
CA ASP A 84 16.87 -14.49 -2.60
C ASP A 84 17.66 -14.31 -3.90
N PHE A 85 17.15 -14.90 -4.99
CA PHE A 85 17.70 -14.69 -6.32
C PHE A 85 17.68 -13.21 -6.71
N ARG A 86 16.56 -12.50 -6.46
CA ARG A 86 16.43 -11.07 -6.75
C ARG A 86 17.44 -10.24 -5.97
N GLN A 87 17.58 -10.51 -4.66
CA GLN A 87 18.58 -9.83 -3.83
C GLN A 87 19.97 -10.09 -4.36
N LYS A 88 20.29 -11.35 -4.68
CA LYS A 88 21.61 -11.75 -5.19
C LYS A 88 21.95 -11.04 -6.50
N VAL A 89 21.08 -11.15 -7.51
CA VAL A 89 21.32 -10.52 -8.83
C VAL A 89 21.46 -9.01 -8.72
N GLY A 90 20.58 -8.35 -7.96
CA GLY A 90 20.65 -6.89 -7.82
C GLY A 90 21.87 -6.45 -7.02
N TRP A 91 22.27 -7.18 -5.98
CA TRP A 91 23.52 -6.91 -5.24
C TRP A 91 24.75 -7.09 -6.13
N GLU A 92 24.83 -8.20 -6.87
CA GLU A 92 25.92 -8.47 -7.81
C GLU A 92 26.00 -7.42 -8.93
N THR A 93 24.86 -6.85 -9.31
CA THR A 93 24.78 -5.73 -10.25
C THR A 93 25.31 -4.44 -9.63
N LEU A 94 24.95 -4.11 -8.39
CA LEU A 94 25.28 -2.80 -7.80
C LEU A 94 26.67 -2.76 -7.14
N ARG A 95 27.17 -3.88 -6.62
CA ARG A 95 28.37 -3.91 -5.75
C ARG A 95 29.63 -3.32 -6.39
N ARG A 96 29.72 -3.32 -7.73
CA ARG A 96 30.89 -2.80 -8.46
C ARG A 96 30.74 -1.34 -8.87
N SER A 97 29.52 -0.84 -9.06
CA SER A 97 29.26 0.56 -9.39
C SER A 97 29.07 1.43 -8.14
N GLN A 98 28.63 0.84 -7.02
CA GLN A 98 28.28 1.57 -5.81
C GLN A 98 29.52 1.85 -4.94
N HIS A 99 30.09 3.05 -5.06
CA HIS A 99 31.22 3.48 -4.23
C HIS A 99 30.79 3.96 -2.84
N ARG A 100 29.63 4.64 -2.75
CA ARG A 100 29.07 5.09 -1.47
C ARG A 100 27.57 4.86 -1.46
N PHE A 101 27.07 4.36 -0.35
CA PHE A 101 25.64 4.21 -0.10
C PHE A 101 25.47 4.13 1.41
N GLU A 102 25.48 5.29 2.05
CA GLU A 102 25.74 5.39 3.49
C GLU A 102 24.76 6.34 4.16
N ARG A 103 24.31 5.92 5.35
CA ARG A 103 23.59 6.81 6.28
C ARG A 103 24.59 7.47 7.24
N LEU A 104 24.48 8.79 7.35
CA LEU A 104 25.36 9.66 8.14
C LEU A 104 24.76 9.96 9.53
N ASP A 105 25.49 9.74 10.62
CA ASP A 105 25.11 10.25 11.94
C ASP A 105 25.93 11.50 12.26
N VAL A 106 25.27 12.63 12.41
CA VAL A 106 25.92 13.93 12.68
C VAL A 106 26.24 14.06 14.17
N ASN A 107 25.45 13.44 15.06
CA ASN A 107 25.66 13.52 16.51
C ASN A 107 26.86 12.70 17.00
N LYS A 108 27.38 11.81 16.16
CA LYS A 108 28.56 11.03 16.43
C LYS A 108 29.52 11.28 15.29
N GLU A 109 30.40 12.26 15.47
CA GLU A 109 31.53 12.52 14.57
C GLU A 109 32.07 11.18 14.04
N GLN A 110 31.79 10.91 12.75
CA GLN A 110 32.34 9.82 11.96
C GLN A 110 31.79 8.39 12.16
N LYS A 111 30.70 8.13 12.91
CA LYS A 111 30.08 6.78 12.87
C LYS A 111 29.11 6.65 11.71
N LYS A 112 29.57 6.00 10.63
CA LYS A 112 28.70 5.47 9.56
C LYS A 112 27.69 4.52 10.18
N ILE A 113 26.40 4.79 9.97
CA ILE A 113 25.35 3.87 10.39
C ILE A 113 25.37 2.70 9.39
N LYS A 114 25.48 1.47 9.91
CA LYS A 114 25.44 0.28 9.06
C LYS A 114 24.10 0.23 8.32
N ASN A 115 24.16 0.19 7.00
CA ASN A 115 23.02 0.01 6.13
C ASN A 115 23.39 -0.96 5.00
N ASP A 116 22.42 -1.79 4.63
CA ASP A 116 22.53 -2.72 3.51
C ASP A 116 21.68 -2.22 2.33
N VAL A 117 21.86 -2.83 1.17
CA VAL A 117 21.04 -2.54 -0.02
C VAL A 117 19.96 -3.61 -0.13
N LYS A 118 18.70 -3.20 -0.18
CA LYS A 118 17.58 -4.09 -0.45
C LYS A 118 17.07 -3.85 -1.86
N ILE A 119 17.10 -4.90 -2.68
CA ILE A 119 16.54 -4.90 -4.03
C ILE A 119 15.02 -5.05 -3.92
N THR A 120 14.30 -4.06 -4.38
CA THR A 120 12.84 -4.00 -4.29
C THR A 120 12.15 -4.39 -5.58
N TRP A 121 12.82 -4.25 -6.72
CA TRP A 121 12.31 -4.67 -8.01
C TRP A 121 13.41 -5.03 -8.98
N LEU A 122 13.16 -6.10 -9.74
CA LEU A 122 14.03 -6.61 -10.77
C LEU A 122 13.16 -6.99 -11.97
N SER A 123 13.47 -6.41 -13.13
CA SER A 123 12.75 -6.66 -14.37
C SER A 123 13.70 -6.53 -15.56
N THR A 124 13.24 -6.94 -16.75
CA THR A 124 13.99 -6.79 -17.99
C THR A 124 14.23 -5.34 -18.42
N ARG A 125 13.61 -4.36 -17.73
CA ARG A 125 13.71 -2.93 -18.05
C ARG A 125 14.36 -2.09 -16.96
N GLN A 126 14.09 -2.40 -15.70
CA GLN A 126 14.48 -1.58 -14.55
C GLN A 126 14.93 -2.43 -13.37
N LEU A 127 15.89 -1.89 -12.62
CA LEU A 127 16.34 -2.33 -11.31
C LEU A 127 16.01 -1.25 -10.29
N CYS A 128 15.37 -1.62 -9.18
CA CYS A 128 15.11 -0.70 -8.07
C CYS A 128 15.63 -1.24 -6.74
N PHE A 129 16.14 -0.33 -5.92
CA PHE A 129 16.77 -0.66 -4.64
C PHE A 129 16.54 0.43 -3.59
N GLN A 130 16.65 0.05 -2.33
CA GLN A 130 16.40 0.88 -1.16
C GLN A 130 17.50 0.68 -0.11
N PRO A 131 17.77 1.68 0.73
CA PRO A 131 18.56 1.47 1.93
C PRO A 131 17.77 0.64 2.94
N TYR A 132 18.38 -0.42 3.43
CA TYR A 132 17.87 -1.28 4.48
C TYR A 132 18.65 -1.08 5.76
N PHE A 133 17.93 -1.00 6.87
CA PHE A 133 18.50 -0.75 8.18
C PHE A 133 18.08 -1.85 9.15
N ASP A 134 19.05 -2.37 9.88
CA ASP A 134 18.79 -3.20 11.06
C ASP A 134 18.03 -2.38 12.12
N GLN A 135 17.30 -3.04 13.03
CA GLN A 135 16.56 -2.36 14.10
C GLN A 135 17.43 -1.41 14.94
N ASN A 136 18.71 -1.74 15.11
CA ASN A 136 19.68 -0.93 15.85
C ASN A 136 20.22 0.26 15.06
N SER A 137 20.05 0.26 13.74
CA SER A 137 20.53 1.29 12.80
C SER A 137 19.44 2.34 12.47
N PHE A 138 18.19 2.11 12.86
CA PHE A 138 17.08 3.03 12.61
C PHE A 138 17.05 4.17 13.63
N ILE A 139 18.01 5.10 13.49
CA ILE A 139 18.20 6.25 14.39
C ILE A 139 17.45 7.47 13.84
N ALA A 140 16.79 8.22 14.73
CA ALA A 140 16.09 9.46 14.38
C ALA A 140 17.07 10.58 13.98
N ILE A 141 16.64 11.41 13.05
CA ILE A 141 17.37 12.54 12.46
C ILE A 141 16.96 13.80 13.22
N VAL A 142 17.89 14.43 13.92
CA VAL A 142 17.58 15.56 14.83
C VAL A 142 18.00 16.91 14.26
N ASP A 143 18.65 16.92 13.10
CA ASP A 143 19.22 18.09 12.45
C ASP A 143 18.91 18.09 10.93
N GLN A 144 19.20 19.21 10.29
CA GLN A 144 18.97 19.45 8.85
C GLN A 144 20.22 19.18 8.00
N GLU A 145 21.26 18.59 8.58
CA GLU A 145 22.49 18.26 7.86
C GLU A 145 22.26 17.06 6.92
N PRO A 146 23.18 16.83 5.97
CA PRO A 146 23.16 15.65 5.13
C PRO A 146 23.04 14.36 5.93
N PHE A 147 21.96 13.63 5.68
CA PHE A 147 21.64 12.41 6.41
C PHE A 147 21.95 11.17 5.53
N PHE A 148 21.94 11.29 4.21
CA PHE A 148 22.22 10.15 3.33
C PHE A 148 23.05 10.56 2.13
N VAL A 149 24.03 9.73 1.78
CA VAL A 149 24.89 9.95 0.62
C VAL A 149 24.97 8.69 -0.23
N MET A 150 24.79 8.87 -1.53
CA MET A 150 24.97 7.85 -2.55
C MET A 150 25.97 8.34 -3.59
N ASN A 151 26.91 7.49 -3.99
CA ASN A 151 27.79 7.69 -5.13
C ASN A 151 27.80 6.40 -5.97
N ILE A 152 27.42 6.54 -7.24
CA ILE A 152 27.44 5.47 -8.25
C ILE A 152 28.39 5.88 -9.37
N VAL A 153 29.28 4.96 -9.72
CA VAL A 153 30.30 5.13 -10.75
C VAL A 153 29.96 4.29 -11.98
N TYR A 154 30.19 4.90 -13.13
CA TYR A 154 29.85 4.42 -14.45
C TYR A 154 31.10 4.21 -15.29
N ASN A 155 31.03 3.28 -16.25
CA ASN A 155 32.10 3.09 -17.23
C ASN A 155 31.62 3.58 -18.61
N PHE A 156 32.22 4.67 -19.10
CA PHE A 156 31.82 5.33 -20.35
C PHE A 156 31.98 4.49 -21.61
N GLY A 157 32.75 3.40 -21.57
CA GLY A 157 33.10 2.65 -22.78
C GLY A 157 31.97 1.83 -23.41
N ASN A 158 30.78 1.73 -22.78
CA ASN A 158 29.87 0.62 -23.06
C ASN A 158 28.48 0.99 -23.59
N VAL A 159 27.97 2.22 -23.42
CA VAL A 159 26.57 2.53 -23.76
C VAL A 159 26.40 3.98 -24.21
N ASP A 160 25.90 4.17 -25.44
CA ASP A 160 25.35 5.44 -25.92
C ASP A 160 23.93 5.61 -25.34
N ASP A 161 23.62 6.79 -24.80
CA ASP A 161 22.30 7.17 -24.25
C ASP A 161 21.88 6.40 -22.98
N LEU A 162 22.37 6.87 -21.82
CA LEU A 162 22.00 6.34 -20.50
C LEU A 162 20.84 7.12 -19.90
N ASP A 163 19.72 6.41 -19.64
CA ASP A 163 18.62 6.99 -18.87
C ASP A 163 19.06 7.41 -17.47
N CYS A 164 18.68 8.61 -17.06
CA CYS A 164 18.94 9.10 -15.71
C CYS A 164 18.12 8.32 -14.66
N MET A 165 18.64 8.19 -13.44
CA MET A 165 17.94 7.46 -12.37
C MET A 165 16.76 8.27 -11.82
N SER A 166 15.80 7.56 -11.23
CA SER A 166 14.68 8.13 -10.47
C SER A 166 14.79 7.86 -8.97
N VAL A 167 14.14 8.72 -8.19
CA VAL A 167 14.06 8.63 -6.72
C VAL A 167 12.61 8.77 -6.30
N ASP A 168 12.13 7.86 -5.46
CA ASP A 168 10.79 7.92 -4.85
C ASP A 168 10.92 7.90 -3.32
N VAL A 169 10.29 8.84 -2.62
CA VAL A 169 10.40 8.95 -1.15
C VAL A 169 9.26 8.26 -0.37
N HIS A 170 8.38 7.56 -1.07
CA HIS A 170 7.35 6.70 -0.46
C HIS A 170 7.79 5.25 -0.30
N GLY A 171 8.89 4.86 -0.94
CA GLY A 171 9.43 3.52 -0.84
C GLY A 171 8.75 2.57 -1.80
N ARG A 172 8.20 3.10 -2.90
CA ARG A 172 7.45 2.28 -3.83
C ARG A 172 8.41 1.33 -4.54
N PRO A 173 8.12 0.03 -4.63
CA PRO A 173 9.14 -0.92 -5.05
C PRO A 173 9.59 -0.76 -6.51
N SER A 174 8.77 -0.13 -7.37
CA SER A 174 9.12 0.11 -8.77
C SER A 174 8.69 1.50 -9.23
N ASP A 175 9.43 2.04 -10.19
CA ASP A 175 9.15 3.35 -10.79
C ASP A 175 7.78 3.38 -11.48
N GLU A 176 7.31 2.25 -12.02
CA GLU A 176 6.00 2.16 -12.68
C GLU A 176 4.81 2.44 -11.75
N THR A 177 4.97 2.23 -10.44
CA THR A 177 3.89 2.49 -9.47
C THR A 177 3.46 3.96 -9.44
N ARG A 178 4.34 4.89 -9.85
CA ARG A 178 4.04 6.32 -9.97
C ARG A 178 2.99 6.63 -11.06
N TYR A 179 2.94 5.80 -12.10
CA TYR A 179 1.95 5.94 -13.17
C TYR A 179 0.60 5.33 -12.77
N MET A 180 0.62 4.34 -11.87
CA MET A 180 -0.59 3.71 -11.37
C MET A 180 -1.31 4.59 -10.34
N LEU A 181 -0.56 5.35 -9.52
CA LEU A 181 -1.13 6.25 -8.52
C LEU A 181 -1.24 7.70 -9.03
N GLY A 182 -2.43 8.30 -8.90
CA GLY A 182 -2.64 9.74 -9.15
C GLY A 182 -2.47 10.21 -10.60
N ASN A 183 -2.46 9.30 -11.59
CA ASN A 183 -2.18 9.60 -13.01
C ASN A 183 -0.85 10.36 -13.20
N GLY A 184 0.19 10.04 -12.41
CA GLY A 184 1.51 10.69 -12.51
C GLY A 184 1.57 12.14 -12.01
N ARG A 185 0.56 12.60 -11.26
CA ARG A 185 0.54 13.95 -10.65
C ARG A 185 1.16 14.03 -9.26
N ALA A 186 1.57 12.89 -8.73
CA ALA A 186 2.21 12.80 -7.43
C ALA A 186 3.70 13.17 -7.57
N ASN A 187 4.07 14.39 -7.15
CA ASN A 187 5.45 14.89 -7.18
C ASN A 187 6.22 14.47 -5.91
N ASP A 188 6.11 13.19 -5.53
CA ASP A 188 6.72 12.67 -4.31
C ASP A 188 8.12 12.04 -4.61
N GLY A 189 8.87 12.65 -5.53
CA GLY A 189 10.14 12.10 -6.02
C GLY A 189 10.72 12.82 -7.25
N TYR A 190 11.86 12.30 -7.74
CA TYR A 190 12.52 12.75 -8.97
C TYR A 190 12.34 11.73 -10.09
N PHE A 191 12.13 12.21 -11.31
CA PHE A 191 11.92 11.35 -12.47
C PHE A 191 12.98 11.65 -13.52
N ASN A 192 13.86 10.68 -13.77
CA ASN A 192 14.94 10.77 -14.76
C ASN A 192 15.77 12.05 -14.63
N GLN A 193 16.12 12.42 -13.39
CA GLN A 193 16.89 13.65 -13.12
C GLN A 193 18.29 13.35 -12.61
N LEU A 194 18.52 12.18 -12.00
CA LEU A 194 19.85 11.80 -11.53
C LEU A 194 20.69 11.29 -12.70
N CYS A 195 21.18 12.23 -13.49
CA CYS A 195 21.97 12.00 -14.69
C CYS A 195 23.45 11.86 -14.36
N ILE A 196 24.14 11.05 -15.17
CA ILE A 196 25.59 10.86 -15.09
C ILE A 196 26.36 12.17 -15.23
N GLY A 197 27.42 12.33 -14.42
CA GLY A 197 28.29 13.49 -14.47
C GLY A 197 27.79 14.68 -13.66
N ASP A 198 26.74 14.49 -12.86
CA ASP A 198 26.18 15.51 -11.98
C ASP A 198 26.21 15.08 -10.51
N THR A 199 26.34 16.08 -9.65
CA THR A 199 26.22 16.01 -8.19
C THR A 199 24.94 16.71 -7.77
N PHE A 200 24.08 15.99 -7.06
CA PHE A 200 22.76 16.42 -6.63
C PHE A 200 22.74 16.64 -5.12
N GLU A 201 22.30 17.82 -4.71
CA GLU A 201 21.97 18.16 -3.33
C GLU A 201 20.45 18.31 -3.26
N SER A 202 19.81 17.38 -2.55
CA SER A 202 18.36 17.25 -2.47
C SER A 202 17.88 17.47 -1.04
N THR A 203 17.00 18.45 -0.88
CA THR A 203 16.34 18.73 0.40
C THR A 203 14.91 18.19 0.35
N ILE A 204 14.59 17.33 1.31
CA ILE A 204 13.26 16.70 1.45
C ILE A 204 12.49 17.42 2.55
N GLU A 205 11.23 17.78 2.28
CA GLU A 205 10.33 18.40 3.25
C GLU A 205 8.98 17.68 3.28
N ILE A 206 8.38 17.58 4.47
CA ILE A 206 7.00 17.11 4.61
C ILE A 206 6.08 18.30 4.46
N ARG A 207 5.41 18.42 3.32
CA ARG A 207 4.49 19.54 3.08
C ARG A 207 3.22 19.41 3.92
N ALA A 208 2.63 18.21 3.92
CA ALA A 208 1.41 17.96 4.68
C ALA A 208 1.20 16.48 4.99
N ILE A 209 0.63 16.21 6.16
CA ILE A 209 0.06 14.90 6.52
C ILE A 209 -1.44 15.05 6.63
N THR A 210 -2.16 14.34 5.77
CA THR A 210 -3.63 14.34 5.71
C THR A 210 -4.17 13.04 6.27
N THR A 211 -4.98 13.13 7.31
CA THR A 211 -5.68 11.98 7.91
C THR A 211 -7.18 12.13 7.64
N ILE A 212 -7.71 11.21 6.85
CA ILE A 212 -9.14 11.04 6.53
C ILE A 212 -9.71 10.03 7.53
N LEU A 213 -10.90 10.29 8.07
CA LEU A 213 -11.57 9.31 8.91
C LEU A 213 -12.31 8.29 8.02
N PRO A 214 -12.14 6.98 8.27
CA PRO A 214 -12.95 5.98 7.59
C PRO A 214 -14.41 6.14 8.02
N ASP A 215 -15.34 5.93 7.08
CA ASP A 215 -16.77 5.90 7.41
C ASP A 215 -17.10 4.57 8.11
N PRO A 216 -17.59 4.58 9.36
CA PRO A 216 -17.87 3.34 10.10
C PRO A 216 -19.10 2.58 9.59
N ASP A 217 -20.02 3.25 8.87
CA ASP A 217 -21.37 2.71 8.62
C ASP A 217 -21.58 2.24 7.16
N ASN A 218 -20.67 2.55 6.22
CA ASN A 218 -20.85 2.17 4.82
C ASN A 218 -19.54 1.72 4.11
N PRO A 219 -19.34 0.41 3.85
CA PRO A 219 -18.18 -0.10 3.13
C PRO A 219 -18.14 0.30 1.65
N ILE A 220 -19.27 0.69 1.04
CA ILE A 220 -19.34 1.13 -0.37
C ILE A 220 -18.89 2.59 -0.51
N GLU A 221 -18.94 3.38 0.56
CA GLU A 221 -18.45 4.76 0.62
C GLU A 221 -17.11 4.89 1.34
N GLN A 222 -16.42 3.77 1.60
CA GLN A 222 -15.13 3.75 2.29
C GLN A 222 -14.06 4.45 1.45
N ARG A 223 -13.94 5.77 1.62
CA ARG A 223 -13.02 6.64 0.87
C ARG A 223 -11.55 6.31 1.14
N CYS A 224 -11.26 5.64 2.25
CA CYS A 224 -9.94 5.22 2.62
C CYS A 224 -9.96 3.96 3.49
N GLN A 225 -8.88 3.20 3.46
CA GLN A 225 -8.66 2.01 4.28
C GLN A 225 -7.45 2.19 5.20
N ILE A 226 -7.53 1.60 6.39
CA ILE A 226 -6.38 1.43 7.27
C ILE A 226 -5.83 0.03 7.02
N TYR A 227 -4.61 -0.04 6.49
CA TYR A 227 -3.89 -1.29 6.30
C TYR A 227 -3.14 -1.64 7.58
N GLU A 228 -3.41 -2.83 8.11
CA GLU A 228 -2.70 -3.35 9.29
C GLU A 228 -1.50 -4.17 8.83
N GLN A 229 -0.39 -4.08 9.56
CA GLN A 229 0.80 -4.90 9.32
C GLN A 229 0.55 -6.34 9.80
N LYS A 230 -0.17 -7.15 9.02
CA LYS A 230 -0.36 -8.58 9.27
C LYS A 230 0.33 -9.39 8.18
N GLU A 231 0.88 -10.53 8.59
CA GLU A 231 1.70 -11.41 7.74
C GLU A 231 0.97 -11.93 6.49
N ASN A 232 -0.38 -11.96 6.51
CA ASN A 232 -1.23 -12.48 5.43
C ASN A 232 -2.23 -11.44 4.88
N SER A 233 -1.92 -10.15 4.95
CA SER A 233 -2.76 -9.09 4.38
C SER A 233 -1.94 -8.03 3.64
N PRO A 234 -2.57 -7.25 2.74
CA PRO A 234 -1.88 -6.10 2.16
C PRO A 234 -1.54 -5.11 3.26
N ASN A 235 -0.28 -4.70 3.31
CA ASN A 235 0.22 -3.75 4.32
C ASN A 235 0.13 -2.29 3.84
N SER A 236 -0.18 -2.09 2.56
CA SER A 236 -0.33 -0.79 1.92
C SER A 236 -1.34 -0.83 0.76
N GLU A 237 -1.78 0.35 0.31
CA GLU A 237 -2.58 0.51 -0.92
C GLU A 237 -1.89 -0.16 -2.12
N LEU A 238 -0.57 0.03 -2.21
CA LEU A 238 0.25 -0.52 -3.29
C LEU A 238 0.30 -2.04 -3.27
N ASP A 239 0.41 -2.65 -2.08
CA ASP A 239 0.41 -4.11 -1.96
C ASP A 239 -0.93 -4.70 -2.40
N CYS A 240 -2.04 -4.02 -2.06
CA CYS A 240 -3.37 -4.39 -2.53
C CYS A 240 -3.46 -4.34 -4.06
N LEU A 241 -3.03 -3.23 -4.68
CA LEU A 241 -3.05 -3.06 -6.14
C LEU A 241 -2.14 -4.07 -6.86
N ARG A 242 -0.97 -4.37 -6.29
CA ARG A 242 -0.02 -5.37 -6.82
C ARG A 242 -0.59 -6.77 -6.75
N ARG A 243 -1.24 -7.13 -5.65
CA ARG A 243 -1.96 -8.40 -5.54
C ARG A 243 -3.07 -8.49 -6.58
N CYS A 244 -3.84 -7.42 -6.75
CA CYS A 244 -4.90 -7.40 -7.75
C CYS A 244 -4.36 -7.55 -9.19
N ARG A 245 -3.18 -6.95 -9.48
CA ARG A 245 -2.46 -7.16 -10.75
C ARG A 245 -1.92 -8.59 -10.89
N MET A 246 -1.43 -9.19 -9.81
CA MET A 246 -1.01 -10.60 -9.81
C MET A 246 -2.18 -11.53 -10.14
N GLU A 247 -3.37 -11.28 -9.59
CA GLU A 247 -4.58 -12.06 -9.88
C GLU A 247 -5.02 -11.91 -11.35
N LEU A 248 -4.88 -10.71 -11.94
CA LEU A 248 -5.11 -10.51 -13.37
C LEU A 248 -4.16 -11.39 -14.20
N ILE A 249 -2.87 -11.39 -13.87
CA ILE A 249 -1.86 -12.19 -14.57
C ILE A 249 -2.17 -13.68 -14.43
N ARG A 250 -2.58 -14.13 -13.23
CA ARG A 250 -3.02 -15.52 -13.03
C ARG A 250 -4.23 -15.87 -13.88
N LYS A 251 -5.19 -14.96 -14.02
CA LYS A 251 -6.38 -15.19 -14.87
C LYS A 251 -6.01 -15.28 -16.36
N LEU A 252 -5.05 -14.49 -16.82
CA LEU A 252 -4.65 -14.44 -18.23
C LEU A 252 -3.64 -15.53 -18.62
N CYS A 253 -2.64 -15.76 -17.77
CA CYS A 253 -1.49 -16.63 -18.05
C CYS A 253 -1.52 -17.96 -17.28
N ASN A 254 -2.48 -18.18 -16.36
CA ASN A 254 -2.55 -19.34 -15.46
C ASN A 254 -1.27 -19.61 -14.65
N CYS A 255 -0.50 -18.56 -14.35
CA CYS A 255 0.75 -18.65 -13.61
C CYS A 255 0.99 -17.37 -12.79
N THR A 256 1.93 -17.42 -11.85
CA THR A 256 2.33 -16.29 -11.01
C THR A 256 3.55 -15.59 -11.58
N ALA A 257 3.42 -14.29 -11.84
CA ALA A 257 4.53 -13.41 -12.18
C ALA A 257 5.70 -13.50 -11.17
N PRO A 258 6.94 -13.81 -11.58
CA PRO A 258 8.09 -13.87 -10.66
C PRO A 258 8.30 -12.59 -9.87
N SER A 259 8.20 -11.43 -10.52
CA SER A 259 8.32 -10.12 -9.85
C SER A 259 7.22 -9.83 -8.81
N LEU A 260 6.13 -10.62 -8.79
CA LEU A 260 5.03 -10.50 -7.85
C LEU A 260 4.94 -11.70 -6.89
N SER A 261 5.89 -12.64 -6.91
CA SER A 261 5.87 -13.84 -6.08
C SER A 261 5.79 -13.54 -4.58
N ASN A 262 6.36 -12.42 -4.15
CA ASN A 262 6.39 -12.00 -2.75
C ASN A 262 5.02 -11.52 -2.23
N PHE A 263 4.04 -11.32 -3.12
CA PHE A 263 2.68 -10.94 -2.75
C PHE A 263 1.75 -12.15 -2.64
N VAL A 264 2.30 -13.37 -2.67
CA VAL A 264 1.58 -14.61 -2.43
C VAL A 264 1.62 -14.93 -0.94
N TYR A 265 0.46 -14.86 -0.27
CA TYR A 265 0.37 -15.11 1.18
C TYR A 265 0.42 -16.59 1.54
N ASP A 266 -0.25 -17.46 0.77
CA ASP A 266 -0.19 -18.91 0.99
C ASP A 266 0.75 -19.55 -0.04
N PRO A 267 1.87 -20.15 0.40
CA PRO A 267 2.78 -20.88 -0.49
C PRO A 267 2.08 -21.98 -1.32
N LYS A 268 0.95 -22.51 -0.84
CA LYS A 268 0.17 -23.50 -1.60
C LYS A 268 -0.43 -22.92 -2.88
N GLU A 269 -0.62 -21.61 -2.97
CA GLU A 269 -1.07 -20.96 -4.21
C GLU A 269 -0.04 -21.13 -5.34
N LEU A 270 1.26 -21.25 -5.02
CA LEU A 270 2.29 -21.50 -6.04
C LEU A 270 2.18 -22.91 -6.64
N ASN A 271 1.56 -23.88 -5.94
CA ASN A 271 1.29 -25.20 -6.52
C ASN A 271 0.21 -25.13 -7.61
N ASN A 272 -0.78 -24.24 -7.44
CA ASN A 272 -1.85 -24.03 -8.41
C ASN A 272 -1.41 -23.10 -9.54
N TYR A 273 -0.60 -22.09 -9.22
CA TYR A 273 -0.11 -21.07 -10.15
C TYR A 273 1.41 -20.97 -10.05
N PRO A 274 2.17 -21.83 -10.76
CA PRO A 274 3.63 -21.84 -10.71
C PRO A 274 4.22 -20.54 -11.28
N LEU A 275 5.52 -20.30 -11.07
CA LEU A 275 6.19 -19.10 -11.57
C LEU A 275 6.18 -19.07 -13.12
N CYS A 276 5.74 -17.95 -13.69
CA CYS A 276 5.66 -17.75 -15.15
C CYS A 276 7.04 -17.45 -15.76
N ASP A 277 7.28 -17.98 -16.95
CA ASP A 277 8.16 -17.31 -17.92
C ASP A 277 7.33 -16.28 -18.71
N TYR A 278 7.57 -14.98 -18.46
CA TYR A 278 6.85 -13.90 -19.13
C TYR A 278 7.00 -13.93 -20.65
N GLY A 279 8.12 -14.45 -21.18
CA GLY A 279 8.35 -14.52 -22.62
C GLY A 279 7.41 -15.48 -23.34
N LEU A 280 6.76 -16.38 -22.61
CA LEU A 280 5.83 -17.38 -23.14
C LEU A 280 4.36 -17.01 -22.94
N CYS A 281 4.05 -16.01 -22.10
CA CYS A 281 2.69 -15.51 -21.99
C CYS A 281 2.43 -14.44 -23.05
N GLU A 282 1.74 -14.81 -24.12
CA GLU A 282 1.21 -13.87 -25.09
C GLU A 282 0.06 -13.06 -24.47
N ILE A 283 0.43 -11.97 -23.79
CA ILE A 283 -0.48 -10.86 -23.54
C ILE A 283 -0.70 -10.22 -24.91
N GLY A 284 -1.68 -10.70 -25.68
CA GLY A 284 -1.99 -10.19 -27.02
C GLY A 284 -2.37 -8.69 -27.03
N ASN A 285 -3.27 -8.25 -27.92
CA ASN A 285 -3.89 -6.91 -27.85
C ASN A 285 -4.77 -6.71 -26.58
N SER A 286 -4.55 -7.49 -25.52
CA SER A 286 -5.30 -7.51 -24.28
C SER A 286 -5.04 -6.30 -23.38
N THR A 287 -3.95 -5.54 -23.58
CA THR A 287 -3.75 -4.24 -22.92
C THR A 287 -4.85 -3.22 -23.27
N GLU A 288 -5.51 -3.38 -24.43
CA GLU A 288 -6.68 -2.59 -24.82
C GLU A 288 -8.01 -3.33 -24.62
N SER A 289 -7.98 -4.59 -24.19
CA SER A 289 -9.20 -5.37 -23.97
C SER A 289 -10.06 -4.72 -22.90
N LYS A 290 -11.39 -4.79 -23.12
CA LYS A 290 -12.38 -4.37 -22.11
C LYS A 290 -12.13 -5.08 -20.77
N GLU A 291 -11.67 -6.32 -20.80
CA GLU A 291 -11.40 -7.13 -19.60
C GLU A 291 -10.33 -6.50 -18.69
N VAL A 292 -9.23 -5.98 -19.25
CA VAL A 292 -8.19 -5.32 -18.43
C VAL A 292 -8.70 -4.02 -17.83
N LYS A 293 -9.51 -3.25 -18.58
CA LYS A 293 -10.10 -1.99 -18.09
C LYS A 293 -11.16 -2.23 -16.99
N GLU A 294 -11.98 -3.25 -17.18
CA GLU A 294 -12.94 -3.70 -16.16
C GLU A 294 -12.22 -4.21 -14.90
N TRP A 295 -11.11 -4.92 -15.08
CA TRP A 295 -10.30 -5.39 -13.96
C TRP A 295 -9.63 -4.23 -13.20
N ASP A 296 -9.06 -3.23 -13.90
CA ASP A 296 -8.50 -2.04 -13.24
C ASP A 296 -9.56 -1.30 -12.42
N THR A 297 -10.78 -1.19 -12.97
CA THR A 297 -11.92 -0.59 -12.24
C THR A 297 -12.28 -1.39 -10.99
N LYS A 298 -12.31 -2.73 -11.11
CA LYS A 298 -12.54 -3.63 -9.98
C LYS A 298 -11.44 -3.52 -8.91
N CYS A 299 -10.17 -3.49 -9.32
CA CYS A 299 -9.04 -3.32 -8.41
C CYS A 299 -9.11 -2.00 -7.66
N ARG A 300 -9.40 -0.89 -8.34
CA ARG A 300 -9.58 0.43 -7.71
C ARG A 300 -10.78 0.48 -6.77
N GLY A 301 -11.83 -0.30 -7.03
CA GLY A 301 -12.97 -0.43 -6.13
C GLY A 301 -12.68 -1.28 -4.88
N GLN A 302 -11.76 -2.24 -4.98
CA GLN A 302 -11.37 -3.11 -3.85
C GLN A 302 -10.27 -2.51 -2.99
N CYS A 303 -9.31 -1.82 -3.60
CA CYS A 303 -8.18 -1.20 -2.93
C CYS A 303 -8.46 0.29 -2.73
N ALA A 304 -8.97 0.64 -1.55
CA ALA A 304 -9.17 2.02 -1.16
C ALA A 304 -7.82 2.66 -0.74
N PRO A 305 -7.63 3.97 -0.96
CA PRO A 305 -6.38 4.62 -0.61
C PRO A 305 -6.14 4.63 0.90
N GLU A 306 -4.90 4.79 1.33
CA GLU A 306 -4.57 4.89 2.74
C GLU A 306 -5.23 6.11 3.41
N CYS A 307 -5.80 5.91 4.61
CA CYS A 307 -6.44 7.00 5.36
C CYS A 307 -5.46 8.09 5.80
N THR A 308 -4.17 7.76 5.93
CA THR A 308 -3.13 8.75 6.21
C THR A 308 -2.24 8.89 4.99
N GLN A 309 -2.21 10.07 4.41
CA GLN A 309 -1.38 10.40 3.26
C GLN A 309 -0.36 11.46 3.64
N THR A 310 0.92 11.13 3.48
CA THR A 310 2.03 12.08 3.60
C THR A 310 2.33 12.64 2.21
N ARG A 311 2.51 13.95 2.11
CA ARG A 311 2.99 14.60 0.87
C ARG A 311 4.36 15.17 1.12
N TYR A 312 5.29 14.79 0.25
CA TYR A 312 6.65 15.31 0.28
C TYR A 312 6.81 16.42 -0.75
N GLU A 313 7.73 17.31 -0.47
CA GLU A 313 8.22 18.32 -1.40
C GLU A 313 9.73 18.17 -1.48
N LEU A 314 10.25 18.02 -2.69
CA LEU A 314 11.66 17.82 -2.93
C LEU A 314 12.19 19.03 -3.69
N THR A 315 13.25 19.63 -3.16
CA THR A 315 13.98 20.70 -3.84
C THR A 315 15.38 20.19 -4.16
N THR A 316 15.77 20.29 -5.43
CA THR A 316 17.05 19.79 -5.94
C THR A 316 17.88 20.93 -6.47
N SER A 317 19.15 20.94 -6.09
CA SER A 317 20.17 21.65 -6.83
C SER A 317 21.14 20.64 -7.44
N HIS A 318 21.60 20.92 -8.65
CA HIS A 318 22.60 20.10 -9.33
C HIS A 318 23.82 20.95 -9.66
N LYS A 319 24.99 20.32 -9.61
CA LYS A 319 26.28 20.87 -10.01
C LYS A 319 26.97 19.80 -10.85
N THR A 320 27.77 20.18 -11.83
CA THR A 320 28.59 19.22 -12.56
C THR A 320 29.56 18.52 -11.61
N ALA A 321 29.61 17.20 -11.69
CA ALA A 321 30.50 16.39 -10.87
C ALA A 321 31.97 16.62 -11.23
N LEU A 322 32.86 16.46 -10.25
CA LEU A 322 34.31 16.49 -10.46
C LEU A 322 34.77 15.39 -11.41
N HIS A 323 34.17 14.20 -11.28
CA HIS A 323 34.39 13.07 -12.17
C HIS A 323 33.14 12.87 -13.02
N PRO A 324 33.25 12.96 -14.35
CA PRO A 324 32.08 12.88 -15.22
C PRO A 324 31.48 11.46 -15.25
N GLN A 325 32.20 10.45 -14.74
CA GLN A 325 31.77 9.06 -14.60
C GLN A 325 30.91 8.80 -13.37
N GLU A 326 30.64 9.81 -12.55
CA GLU A 326 30.01 9.62 -11.26
C GLU A 326 28.66 10.33 -11.20
N VAL A 327 27.75 9.74 -10.43
CA VAL A 327 26.55 10.41 -9.93
C VAL A 327 26.63 10.43 -8.43
N GLN A 328 26.65 11.62 -7.87
CA GLN A 328 26.61 11.80 -6.42
C GLN A 328 25.27 12.40 -6.02
N LEU A 329 24.65 11.83 -4.99
CA LEU A 329 23.43 12.32 -4.39
C LEU A 329 23.64 12.51 -2.89
N THR A 330 23.30 13.68 -2.40
CA THR A 330 23.27 14.01 -0.98
C THR A 330 21.84 14.40 -0.61
N LEU A 331 21.28 13.72 0.40
CA LEU A 331 19.94 13.99 0.92
C LEU A 331 20.04 14.67 2.29
N SER A 332 19.29 15.75 2.45
CA SER A 332 19.09 16.46 3.71
C SER A 332 17.59 16.65 3.98
N TRP A 333 17.24 16.86 5.24
CA TRP A 333 15.89 17.33 5.58
C TRP A 333 15.88 18.85 5.52
N GLY A 334 14.80 19.41 4.96
CA GLY A 334 14.52 20.83 5.08
C GLY A 334 13.83 21.12 6.41
N ALA A 335 12.80 21.97 6.40
CA ALA A 335 12.13 22.36 7.63
C ALA A 335 11.45 21.17 8.36
N PHE A 336 11.58 21.11 9.69
CA PHE A 336 10.90 20.09 10.53
C PHE A 336 9.45 20.47 10.86
N GLU A 337 8.94 21.51 10.22
CA GLU A 337 7.57 21.96 10.33
C GLU A 337 6.72 21.38 9.19
N TYR A 338 5.51 20.94 9.50
CA TYR A 338 4.58 20.44 8.49
C TYR A 338 3.13 20.72 8.87
N LEU A 339 2.28 20.79 7.85
CA LEU A 339 0.85 20.99 8.02
C LEU A 339 0.16 19.66 8.32
N ARG A 340 -0.51 19.57 9.47
CA ARG A 340 -1.36 18.43 9.80
C ARG A 340 -2.84 18.75 9.53
N LEU A 341 -3.43 18.00 8.61
CA LEU A 341 -4.84 18.08 8.22
C LEU A 341 -5.56 16.83 8.73
N ILE A 342 -6.34 16.97 9.79
CA ILE A 342 -7.11 15.87 10.37
C ILE A 342 -8.58 16.16 10.11
N GLN A 343 -9.26 15.23 9.45
CA GLN A 343 -10.72 15.25 9.38
C GLN A 343 -11.27 14.88 10.76
N GLN A 344 -12.23 15.66 11.25
CA GLN A 344 -12.92 15.39 12.51
C GLN A 344 -14.42 15.33 12.24
N GLU A 345 -15.11 14.42 12.92
CA GLU A 345 -16.57 14.39 12.90
C GLU A 345 -17.12 15.70 13.45
N ARG A 346 -17.87 16.42 12.62
CA ARG A 346 -18.51 17.67 13.03
C ARG A 346 -19.66 17.41 14.01
N TRP A 347 -20.38 16.30 13.83
CA TRP A 347 -21.52 15.88 14.63
C TRP A 347 -21.36 14.41 15.03
N SER A 348 -21.18 14.14 16.32
CA SER A 348 -21.44 12.81 16.85
C SER A 348 -22.95 12.64 17.03
N PHE A 349 -23.47 11.42 16.97
CA PHE A 349 -24.89 11.14 17.24
C PHE A 349 -25.35 11.70 18.60
N THR A 350 -24.45 11.68 19.60
CA THR A 350 -24.69 12.27 20.93
C THR A 350 -24.82 13.80 20.89
N LYS A 351 -23.96 14.50 20.14
CA LYS A 351 -24.08 15.95 19.94
C LYS A 351 -25.33 16.29 19.15
N PHE A 352 -25.68 15.45 18.17
CA PHE A 352 -26.92 15.59 17.40
C PHE A 352 -28.16 15.51 18.27
N LEU A 353 -28.29 14.43 19.06
CA LEU A 353 -29.41 14.27 19.98
C LEU A 353 -29.44 15.36 21.06
N SER A 354 -28.28 15.77 21.57
CA SER A 354 -28.18 16.86 22.55
C SER A 354 -28.65 18.19 21.97
N GLN A 355 -28.28 18.52 20.72
CA GLN A 355 -28.71 19.76 20.08
C GLN A 355 -30.18 19.73 19.65
N ILE A 356 -30.68 18.59 19.17
CA ILE A 356 -32.11 18.43 18.90
C ILE A 356 -32.91 18.53 20.19
N GLY A 357 -32.49 17.82 21.24
CA GLY A 357 -33.15 17.87 22.54
C GLY A 357 -33.14 19.29 23.14
N GLY A 358 -32.01 19.99 23.05
CA GLY A 358 -31.89 21.38 23.48
C GLY A 358 -32.76 22.34 22.68
N ALA A 359 -32.70 22.28 21.34
CA ALA A 359 -33.49 23.15 20.47
C ALA A 359 -35.00 22.88 20.60
N THR A 360 -35.40 21.61 20.64
CA THR A 360 -36.80 21.19 20.82
C THR A 360 -37.31 21.55 22.22
N GLY A 361 -36.48 21.39 23.26
CA GLY A 361 -36.81 21.77 24.63
C GLY A 361 -37.05 23.28 24.79
N VAL A 362 -36.20 24.11 24.17
CA VAL A 362 -36.38 25.57 24.13
C VAL A 362 -37.62 25.94 23.32
N TRP A 363 -37.83 25.32 22.15
CA TRP A 363 -38.95 25.65 21.26
C TRP A 363 -40.31 25.27 21.84
N LEU A 364 -40.40 24.15 22.55
CA LEU A 364 -41.63 23.71 23.22
C LEU A 364 -41.85 24.37 24.59
N GLY A 365 -40.88 25.16 25.09
CA GLY A 365 -40.96 25.73 26.44
C GLY A 365 -41.05 24.68 27.55
N LEU A 366 -40.63 23.44 27.27
CA LEU A 366 -40.70 22.32 28.21
C LEU A 366 -39.63 22.51 29.28
N SER A 367 -40.03 23.09 30.41
CA SER A 367 -39.20 23.09 31.61
C SER A 367 -38.98 21.64 32.08
N ALA A 368 -37.82 21.33 32.68
CA ALA A 368 -37.57 20.01 33.25
C ALA A 368 -38.68 19.58 34.25
N LEU A 369 -39.32 20.54 34.92
CA LEU A 369 -40.45 20.32 35.82
C LEU A 369 -41.69 19.80 35.10
N SER A 370 -41.97 20.27 33.88
CA SER A 370 -43.10 19.82 33.06
C SER A 370 -42.92 18.38 32.60
N ILE A 371 -41.68 17.98 32.27
CA ILE A 371 -41.35 16.59 31.92
C ILE A 371 -41.50 15.68 33.14
N VAL A 372 -41.03 16.10 34.32
CA VAL A 372 -41.19 15.35 35.58
C VAL A 372 -42.67 15.23 35.98
N GLN A 373 -43.47 16.28 35.80
CA GLN A 373 -44.92 16.26 36.02
C GLN A 373 -45.63 15.30 35.04
N PHE A 374 -45.21 15.29 33.78
CA PHE A 374 -45.77 14.38 32.79
C PHE A 374 -45.39 12.91 33.07
N LEU A 375 -44.13 12.65 33.45
CA LEU A 375 -43.67 11.31 33.84
C LEU A 375 -44.36 10.81 35.11
N THR A 376 -44.52 11.66 36.14
CA THR A 376 -45.27 11.29 37.35
C THR A 376 -46.75 11.04 37.07
N PHE A 377 -47.38 11.81 36.17
CA PHE A 377 -48.74 11.55 35.72
C PHE A 377 -48.87 10.20 34.98
N LEU A 378 -47.96 9.89 34.06
CA LEU A 378 -47.94 8.60 33.35
C LEU A 378 -47.72 7.43 34.30
N LEU A 379 -46.76 7.54 35.23
CA LEU A 379 -46.48 6.51 36.24
C LEU A 379 -47.68 6.29 37.16
N THR A 380 -48.34 7.35 37.61
CA THR A 380 -49.55 7.25 38.44
C THR A 380 -50.70 6.59 37.68
N ARG A 381 -50.85 6.91 36.38
CA ARG A 381 -51.89 6.31 35.52
C ARG A 381 -51.60 4.84 35.23
N ALA A 382 -50.34 4.47 35.00
CA ALA A 382 -49.90 3.08 34.87
C ALA A 382 -50.14 2.30 36.18
N HIS A 383 -49.78 2.87 37.34
CA HIS A 383 -50.01 2.28 38.65
C HIS A 383 -51.50 2.07 38.94
N LYS A 384 -52.37 3.06 38.65
CA LYS A 384 -53.83 2.90 38.77
C LYS A 384 -54.39 1.80 37.85
N LYS A 385 -53.86 1.67 36.63
CA LYS A 385 -54.31 0.65 35.67
C LYS A 385 -53.89 -0.77 36.09
N VAL A 386 -52.72 -0.91 36.72
CA VAL A 386 -52.24 -2.17 37.32
C VAL A 386 -53.00 -2.50 38.62
N SER A 387 -53.29 -1.51 39.47
CA SER A 387 -54.07 -1.69 40.70
C SER A 387 -55.52 -2.10 40.42
N LYS A 388 -56.19 -1.52 39.41
CA LYS A 388 -57.54 -1.96 38.98
C LYS A 388 -57.58 -3.39 38.45
N ARG A 389 -56.47 -3.90 37.89
CA ARG A 389 -56.34 -5.31 37.48
C ARG A 389 -56.13 -6.27 38.66
N LYS A 390 -55.66 -5.81 39.82
CA LYS A 390 -55.51 -6.63 41.03
C LYS A 390 -56.81 -6.76 41.84
N GLN A 391 -57.73 -5.79 41.77
CA GLN A 391 -59.01 -5.85 42.49
C GLN A 391 -60.11 -6.67 41.78
N THR A 392 -59.96 -6.95 40.48
CA THR A 392 -60.92 -7.77 39.71
C THR A 392 -60.52 -9.25 39.61
N GLY A 393 -59.40 -9.66 40.23
CA GLY A 393 -58.87 -11.02 40.18
C GLY A 393 -58.76 -11.74 41.53
N VAL A 394 -59.45 -11.27 42.58
CA VAL A 394 -59.39 -11.85 43.94
C VAL A 394 -60.71 -12.51 44.40
N ASP A 395 -61.83 -12.31 43.68
CA ASP A 395 -63.10 -12.95 44.02
C ASP A 395 -63.45 -14.11 43.07
N SER A 396 -62.79 -15.25 43.25
CA SER A 396 -63.37 -16.60 43.01
C SER A 396 -62.35 -17.67 43.41
N VAL A 397 -62.39 -18.05 44.69
CA VAL A 397 -61.65 -19.18 45.24
C VAL A 397 -62.61 -20.33 45.54
N ASN A 398 -62.31 -21.48 44.94
CA ASN A 398 -62.58 -22.88 45.33
C ASN A 398 -64.01 -23.42 45.48
N TYR A 399 -64.27 -24.51 44.74
CA TYR A 399 -64.57 -25.80 45.39
C TYR A 399 -63.94 -26.99 44.62
N ASN A 400 -63.55 -27.99 45.40
CA ASN A 400 -62.60 -29.07 45.11
C ASN A 400 -63.08 -30.19 44.17
N ASN A 401 -62.06 -30.83 43.58
CA ASN A 401 -61.81 -32.28 43.43
C ASN A 401 -62.50 -33.16 42.37
N ASN A 402 -61.60 -33.91 41.72
CA ASN A 402 -61.66 -35.31 41.28
C ASN A 402 -62.60 -35.67 40.12
N ASN A 403 -62.02 -36.05 38.97
CA ASN A 403 -61.77 -37.47 38.66
C ASN A 403 -61.20 -37.69 37.25
N TYR A 404 -60.39 -38.75 37.17
CA TYR A 404 -60.03 -39.64 36.06
C TYR A 404 -60.75 -39.49 34.71
N GLY A 405 -59.98 -39.66 33.62
CA GLY A 405 -60.57 -40.08 32.33
C GLY A 405 -59.71 -39.88 31.08
N THR A 406 -58.70 -40.72 30.90
CA THR A 406 -58.45 -41.53 29.69
C THR A 406 -58.59 -40.91 28.28
N ARG A 407 -57.47 -40.93 27.52
CA ARG A 407 -57.27 -41.28 26.08
C ARG A 407 -58.48 -41.12 25.14
N ARG A 408 -58.36 -40.56 23.92
CA ARG A 408 -57.46 -40.97 22.82
C ARG A 408 -57.75 -40.04 21.60
N THR A 409 -56.75 -39.88 20.70
CA THR A 409 -56.79 -39.83 19.19
C THR A 409 -58.07 -39.31 18.51
N SER A 410 -58.07 -38.55 17.41
CA SER A 410 -57.18 -38.32 16.25
C SER A 410 -57.96 -37.30 15.38
N GLU A 411 -57.34 -36.42 14.60
CA GLU A 411 -57.31 -36.44 13.12
C GLU A 411 -57.00 -34.97 12.73
N LEU A 412 -55.92 -34.71 11.98
CA LEU A 412 -55.91 -34.53 10.53
C LEU A 412 -56.85 -33.41 10.02
N SER A 413 -56.28 -32.30 9.50
CA SER A 413 -56.51 -31.80 8.14
C SER A 413 -56.09 -30.33 7.95
N SER A 414 -55.26 -30.11 6.93
CA SER A 414 -55.24 -29.06 5.89
C SER A 414 -55.48 -27.57 6.21
N GLY A 415 -54.67 -26.73 5.55
CA GLY A 415 -55.09 -25.42 5.02
C GLY A 415 -54.05 -24.32 5.22
N THR A 416 -53.12 -24.14 4.27
CA THR A 416 -53.12 -23.19 3.14
C THR A 416 -52.56 -21.80 3.45
N ALA A 417 -51.74 -21.36 2.49
CA ALA A 417 -50.93 -20.15 2.43
C ALA A 417 -51.74 -18.85 2.43
N HIS A 418 -51.07 -17.75 2.83
CA HIS A 418 -51.26 -16.48 2.15
C HIS A 418 -49.97 -15.67 2.09
N GLU A 419 -49.59 -15.42 0.84
CA GLU A 419 -48.70 -14.41 0.31
C GLU A 419 -49.29 -13.00 0.56
N MET A 420 -48.45 -12.04 0.92
CA MET A 420 -48.78 -10.60 0.78
C MET A 420 -47.59 -9.85 0.22
N THR A 421 -47.75 -9.52 -1.05
CA THR A 421 -47.13 -8.47 -1.85
C THR A 421 -46.99 -7.14 -1.12
N ASN A 422 -45.93 -6.39 -1.44
CA ASN A 422 -45.96 -4.92 -1.33
C ASN A 422 -45.46 -4.28 -2.63
N PRO A 423 -46.26 -3.44 -3.30
CA PRO A 423 -45.89 -2.71 -4.49
C PRO A 423 -45.52 -1.24 -4.22
N SER A 424 -44.98 -0.59 -5.26
CA SER A 424 -45.26 0.81 -5.65
C SER A 424 -44.41 1.96 -5.07
N ASN A 425 -43.56 2.48 -5.96
CA ASN A 425 -43.46 3.87 -6.45
C ASN A 425 -43.16 5.02 -5.47
N ASN A 426 -42.08 5.76 -5.73
CA ASN A 426 -42.15 7.07 -6.44
C ASN A 426 -40.76 7.69 -6.73
N PRO A 427 -40.69 8.71 -7.62
CA PRO A 427 -39.57 9.00 -8.52
C PRO A 427 -38.97 10.41 -8.30
N LEU A 428 -38.07 10.82 -9.23
CA LEU A 428 -37.44 12.14 -9.39
C LEU A 428 -36.33 12.43 -8.34
N GLY A 429 -35.11 12.81 -8.69
CA GLY A 429 -34.64 13.55 -9.85
C GLY A 429 -33.89 14.80 -9.35
N GLY A 430 -32.60 14.89 -9.67
CA GLY A 430 -31.73 16.04 -9.39
C GLY A 430 -30.52 15.64 -8.56
N GLY A 431 -29.28 15.99 -8.89
CA GLY A 431 -28.73 16.85 -9.91
C GLY A 431 -27.24 16.98 -9.59
N ILE A 432 -26.41 16.97 -10.62
CA ILE A 432 -24.95 17.00 -10.58
C ILE A 432 -24.46 18.26 -9.84
N ALA A 433 -23.80 18.12 -8.70
CA ALA A 433 -23.11 19.21 -8.02
C ALA A 433 -21.70 19.40 -8.61
N LYS A 434 -21.52 20.54 -9.27
CA LYS A 434 -20.25 21.04 -9.82
C LYS A 434 -19.27 21.39 -8.69
N ASN A 435 -18.00 21.11 -8.97
CA ASN A 435 -16.81 21.40 -8.18
C ASN A 435 -16.66 22.92 -7.89
N PRO A 436 -16.48 23.37 -6.63
CA PRO A 436 -16.43 24.81 -6.29
C PRO A 436 -15.05 25.47 -6.43
N PHE A 437 -14.02 24.80 -6.94
CA PHE A 437 -12.68 25.41 -7.11
C PHE A 437 -12.22 25.34 -8.57
N GLY A 438 -12.84 26.18 -9.39
CA GLY A 438 -12.45 26.44 -10.78
C GLY A 438 -12.35 27.93 -11.05
N GLY A 439 -11.29 28.56 -10.56
CA GLY A 439 -10.95 29.94 -10.92
C GLY A 439 -10.15 29.97 -12.23
N LYS A 440 -10.80 30.33 -13.33
CA LYS A 440 -10.09 30.79 -14.54
C LYS A 440 -9.54 32.20 -14.28
N ARG A 441 -8.23 32.40 -14.46
CA ARG A 441 -7.67 33.73 -14.72
C ARG A 441 -7.63 33.95 -16.23
N LYS A 442 -8.02 35.17 -16.61
CA LYS A 442 -7.87 35.75 -17.95
C LYS A 442 -6.40 35.95 -18.28
#